data_AF-A0AAN0MDU8-F1
#
_entry.id   AF-A0AAN0MDU8-F1
#
_cell.length_a   1.000
_cell.length_b   1.000
_cell.length_c   1.000
_cell.angle_alpha   90.00
_cell.angle_beta   90.00
_cell.angle_gamma   90.00
#
_symmetry.space_group_name_H-M   'P 1'
#
loop_
_entity.id
_entity.type
_entity.pdbx_description
1 polymer ?
#
loop_
_entity_poly.entity_id
_entity_poly.type
_entity_poly.pdbx_seq_one_letter_code
_entity_poly.pdbx_strand_id
1 'polypeptide(L)'
;MTLPSLETLYNVIEGTWPPSAKQALGPWAIRLDDSGSSRVSAATAQAPVTDADIPLAENAMRAAGQTPLFMLRAGEGALDDMLAARGYVTKDITNVYAAPIATVATRRPPPVTSFEVWPPLAAQEEIWAAGGSAEDVWPSWTARCIPKPRYWGA
;
A
#
# COMPACT_ATOMS: atom_id res chain seq x y z
N MET A 1 4.20 27.22 -3.35
CA MET A 1 4.23 25.95 -2.56
C MET A 1 5.18 25.01 -3.26
N THR A 2 6.10 24.39 -2.54
CA THR A 2 6.98 23.34 -3.06
C THR A 2 6.23 22.00 -3.04
N LEU A 3 6.48 21.16 -4.04
CA LEU A 3 5.93 19.79 -4.04
C LEU A 3 6.63 18.96 -2.94
N PRO A 4 5.93 17.99 -2.35
CA PRO A 4 6.53 17.08 -1.37
C PRO A 4 7.62 16.20 -2.00
N SER A 5 8.60 15.78 -1.20
CA SER A 5 9.60 14.82 -1.64
C SER A 5 9.00 13.41 -1.76
N LEU A 6 9.61 12.54 -2.57
CA LEU A 6 9.21 11.13 -2.66
C LEU A 6 9.30 10.42 -1.30
N GLU A 7 10.31 10.73 -0.50
CA GLU A 7 10.46 10.19 0.86
C GLU A 7 9.26 10.54 1.74
N THR A 8 8.80 11.79 1.69
CA THR A 8 7.60 12.24 2.41
C THR A 8 6.38 11.45 1.96
N LEU A 9 6.23 11.23 0.64
CA LEU A 9 5.10 10.50 0.08
C LEU A 9 5.13 9.00 0.45
N TYR A 10 6.31 8.38 0.51
CA TYR A 10 6.45 6.99 1.00
C TYR A 10 5.99 6.87 2.45
N ASN A 11 6.40 7.81 3.32
CA ASN A 11 6.01 7.80 4.73
C ASN A 11 4.50 8.02 4.92
N VAL A 12 3.89 8.91 4.12
CA VAL A 12 2.44 9.17 4.17
C VAL A 12 1.64 7.93 3.72
N ILE A 13 2.05 7.28 2.64
CA ILE A 13 1.37 6.05 2.16
C ILE A 13 1.43 4.97 3.25
N GLU A 14 2.59 4.76 3.87
CA GLU A 14 2.73 3.78 4.94
C GLU A 14 1.90 4.12 6.19
N GLY A 15 1.82 5.40 6.56
CA GLY A 15 1.04 5.85 7.72
C GLY A 15 -0.49 5.79 7.52
N THR A 16 -0.97 5.97 6.29
CA THR A 16 -2.41 5.93 5.97
C THR A 16 -2.94 4.52 5.76
N TRP A 17 -2.06 3.57 5.42
CA TRP A 17 -2.40 2.16 5.21
C TRP A 17 -1.38 1.24 5.91
N PRO A 18 -1.37 1.21 7.26
CA PRO A 18 -0.37 0.45 7.99
C PRO A 18 -0.59 -1.06 7.82
N PRO A 19 0.49 -1.86 7.78
CA PRO A 19 0.38 -3.32 7.83
C PRO A 19 -0.03 -3.79 9.22
N SER A 20 -0.55 -5.02 9.31
CA SER A 20 -0.86 -5.66 10.60
C SER A 20 0.38 -5.80 11.49
N ALA A 21 1.54 -6.09 10.92
CA ALA A 21 2.81 -6.07 11.63
C ALA A 21 3.97 -5.58 10.74
N LYS A 22 5.01 -5.06 11.39
CA LYS A 22 6.27 -4.66 10.76
C LYS A 22 7.43 -5.25 11.52
N GLN A 23 8.36 -5.87 10.79
CA GLN A 23 9.55 -6.50 11.35
C GLN A 23 10.80 -5.88 10.71
N ALA A 24 11.73 -5.42 11.54
CA ALA A 24 13.07 -5.07 11.09
C ALA A 24 13.95 -6.33 11.08
N LEU A 25 14.60 -6.63 9.97
CA LEU A 25 15.43 -7.83 9.82
C LEU A 25 16.59 -7.56 8.86
N GLY A 26 17.81 -7.47 9.40
CA GLY A 26 18.98 -7.06 8.62
C GLY A 26 18.76 -5.68 7.99
N PRO A 27 19.03 -5.48 6.69
CA PRO A 27 18.78 -4.22 6.00
C PRO A 27 17.30 -3.99 5.66
N TRP A 28 16.39 -4.90 6.04
CA TRP A 28 15.00 -4.88 5.61
C TRP A 28 14.05 -4.36 6.67
N ALA A 29 13.05 -3.60 6.22
CA ALA A 29 11.76 -3.50 6.89
C ALA A 29 10.76 -4.38 6.13
N ILE A 30 10.24 -5.41 6.81
CA ILE A 30 9.31 -6.40 6.26
C ILE A 30 7.93 -6.13 6.82
N ARG A 31 6.94 -6.05 5.94
CA ARG A 31 5.54 -5.86 6.33
C ARG A 31 4.79 -7.18 6.21
N LEU A 32 4.05 -7.51 7.25
CA LEU A 32 3.32 -8.77 7.38
C LEU A 32 1.82 -8.47 7.57
N ASP A 33 1.00 -8.95 6.65
CA ASP A 33 -0.44 -8.69 6.61
C ASP A 33 -1.19 -9.76 5.80
N ASP A 34 -2.38 -10.13 6.26
CA ASP A 34 -3.20 -11.19 5.67
C ASP A 34 -4.09 -10.71 4.51
N SER A 35 -4.17 -9.39 4.25
CA SER A 35 -5.02 -8.84 3.19
C SER A 35 -4.55 -9.17 1.77
N GLY A 36 -3.32 -9.66 1.60
CA GLY A 36 -2.72 -9.91 0.30
C GLY A 36 -2.34 -8.65 -0.50
N SER A 37 -2.50 -7.47 0.08
CA SER A 37 -2.15 -6.20 -0.59
C SER A 37 -0.64 -5.98 -0.65
N SER A 38 -0.12 -5.74 -1.86
CA SER A 38 1.32 -5.52 -2.12
C SER A 38 1.96 -4.49 -1.16
N ARG A 39 1.23 -3.43 -0.78
CA ARG A 39 1.77 -2.34 0.03
C ARG A 39 2.02 -2.74 1.48
N VAL A 40 1.26 -3.70 2.00
CA VAL A 40 1.32 -4.13 3.40
C VAL A 40 1.97 -5.51 3.57
N SER A 41 2.35 -6.17 2.47
CA SER A 41 3.01 -7.49 2.48
C SER A 41 4.40 -7.52 1.81
N ALA A 42 4.98 -6.36 1.49
CA ALA A 42 6.30 -6.26 0.87
C ALA A 42 7.44 -5.99 1.89
N ALA A 43 8.66 -6.34 1.50
CA ALA A 43 9.90 -5.88 2.12
C ALA A 43 10.44 -4.61 1.43
N THR A 44 11.10 -3.73 2.20
CA THR A 44 11.75 -2.52 1.68
C THR A 44 13.10 -2.32 2.34
N ALA A 45 14.10 -1.98 1.54
CA ALA A 45 15.44 -1.68 2.02
C ALA A 45 15.43 -0.42 2.90
N GLN A 46 16.07 -0.51 4.07
CA GLN A 46 16.33 0.61 4.98
C GLN A 46 17.82 0.92 5.10
N ALA A 47 18.65 0.05 4.55
CA ALA A 47 20.10 0.18 4.48
C ALA A 47 20.59 -0.45 3.16
N PRO A 48 21.86 -0.25 2.75
CA PRO A 48 22.42 -0.94 1.60
C PRO A 48 22.22 -2.45 1.71
N VAL A 49 21.67 -3.03 0.63
CA VAL A 49 21.37 -4.46 0.51
C VAL A 49 22.41 -5.11 -0.37
N THR A 50 22.86 -6.30 0.02
CA THR A 50 23.63 -7.20 -0.84
C THR A 50 22.76 -8.38 -1.28
N ASP A 51 23.22 -9.10 -2.31
CA ASP A 51 22.51 -10.28 -2.80
C ASP A 51 22.30 -11.36 -1.71
N ALA A 52 23.24 -11.46 -0.77
CA ALA A 52 23.16 -12.39 0.36
C ALA A 52 22.05 -12.04 1.38
N ASP A 53 21.58 -10.79 1.40
CA ASP A 53 20.53 -10.35 2.32
C ASP A 53 19.13 -10.66 1.81
N ILE A 54 18.95 -10.91 0.50
CA ILE A 54 17.63 -11.16 -0.10
C ILE A 54 16.96 -12.41 0.51
N PRO A 55 17.63 -13.58 0.62
CA PRO A 55 17.05 -14.78 1.24
C PRO A 55 16.50 -14.56 2.66
N LEU A 56 17.09 -13.63 3.42
CA LEU A 56 16.64 -13.32 4.77
C LEU A 56 15.21 -12.75 4.77
N ALA A 57 14.92 -11.80 3.87
CA ALA A 57 13.58 -11.24 3.72
C ALA A 57 12.60 -12.25 3.16
N GLU A 58 13.01 -13.03 2.16
CA GLU A 58 12.13 -14.03 1.56
C GLU A 58 11.70 -15.10 2.57
N ASN A 59 12.63 -15.59 3.39
CA ASN A 59 12.34 -16.61 4.40
C ASN A 59 11.38 -16.09 5.46
N ALA A 60 11.55 -14.84 5.90
CA ALA A 60 10.62 -14.21 6.84
C ALA A 60 9.20 -14.07 6.23
N MET A 61 9.09 -13.64 4.98
CA MET A 61 7.80 -13.53 4.28
C MET A 61 7.14 -14.90 4.10
N ARG A 62 7.90 -15.93 3.68
CA ARG A 62 7.39 -17.31 3.53
C ARG A 62 6.95 -17.91 4.86
N ALA A 63 7.69 -17.66 5.95
CA ALA A 63 7.33 -18.13 7.29
C ALA A 63 6.01 -17.50 7.79
N ALA A 64 5.70 -16.28 7.33
CA ALA A 64 4.42 -15.61 7.57
C ALA A 64 3.32 -16.00 6.56
N GLY A 65 3.56 -16.97 5.68
CA GLY A 65 2.60 -17.41 4.66
C GLY A 65 2.44 -16.45 3.48
N GLN A 66 3.33 -15.48 3.31
CA GLN A 66 3.30 -14.52 2.21
C GLN A 66 4.20 -14.95 1.06
N THR A 67 3.81 -14.58 -0.17
CA THR A 67 4.72 -14.62 -1.32
C THR A 67 5.75 -13.51 -1.18
N PRO A 68 7.07 -13.80 -1.32
CA PRO A 68 8.09 -12.76 -1.30
C PRO A 68 7.81 -11.64 -2.29
N LEU A 69 7.83 -10.41 -1.79
CA LEU A 69 7.58 -9.21 -2.57
C LEU A 69 8.49 -8.09 -2.05
N PHE A 70 9.03 -7.30 -2.97
CA PHE A 70 9.91 -6.19 -2.67
C PHE A 70 9.33 -4.91 -3.26
N MET A 71 9.28 -3.86 -2.45
CA MET A 71 8.99 -2.51 -2.91
C MET A 71 10.32 -1.79 -3.13
N LEU A 72 10.57 -1.42 -4.37
CA LEU A 72 11.74 -0.64 -4.77
C LEU A 72 11.39 0.85 -4.81
N ARG A 73 12.33 1.67 -4.35
CA ARG A 73 12.26 3.13 -4.33
C ARG A 73 13.10 3.72 -5.47
N ALA A 74 12.83 4.99 -5.79
CA ALA A 74 13.60 5.70 -6.80
C ALA A 74 15.10 5.69 -6.45
N GLY A 75 15.93 5.26 -7.42
CA GLY A 75 17.38 5.17 -7.26
C GLY A 75 17.91 3.79 -6.85
N GLU A 76 17.05 2.81 -6.55
CA GLU A 76 17.46 1.46 -6.12
C GLU A 76 17.74 0.50 -7.30
N GLY A 77 18.40 0.99 -8.36
CA GLY A 77 18.67 0.19 -9.57
C GLY A 77 19.52 -1.06 -9.31
N ALA A 78 20.50 -0.97 -8.40
CA ALA A 78 21.31 -2.14 -8.02
C ALA A 78 20.48 -3.24 -7.34
N LEU A 79 19.44 -2.86 -6.58
CA LEU A 79 18.52 -3.84 -5.98
C LEU A 79 17.62 -4.46 -7.04
N ASP A 80 17.16 -3.67 -8.01
CA ASP A 80 16.42 -4.17 -9.17
C ASP A 80 17.21 -5.24 -9.94
N ASP A 81 18.48 -4.97 -10.24
CA ASP A 81 19.36 -5.90 -10.94
C ASP A 81 19.54 -7.22 -10.16
N MET A 82 19.74 -7.14 -8.84
CA MET A 82 19.87 -8.34 -7.98
C MET A 82 18.58 -9.17 -7.95
N LEU A 83 17.41 -8.52 -7.88
CA LEU A 83 16.12 -9.20 -7.90
C LEU A 83 15.82 -9.81 -9.28
N ALA A 84 16.13 -9.09 -10.37
CA ALA A 84 15.99 -9.59 -11.73
C ALA A 84 16.88 -10.83 -11.97
N ALA A 85 18.13 -10.82 -11.47
CA ALA A 85 19.03 -11.98 -11.54
C ALA A 85 18.48 -13.21 -10.79
N ARG A 86 17.59 -13.01 -9.82
CA ARG A 86 16.88 -14.06 -9.07
C ARG A 86 15.53 -14.46 -9.69
N GLY A 87 15.17 -13.89 -10.83
CA GLY A 87 13.93 -14.20 -11.55
C GLY A 87 12.71 -13.44 -11.05
N TYR A 88 12.87 -12.41 -10.22
CA TYR A 88 11.77 -11.51 -9.91
C TYR A 88 11.40 -10.69 -11.15
N VAL A 89 10.11 -10.44 -11.30
CA VAL A 89 9.55 -9.60 -12.36
C VAL A 89 8.77 -8.46 -11.75
N THR A 90 8.67 -7.35 -12.47
CA THR A 90 7.85 -6.21 -12.05
C THR A 90 6.39 -6.64 -11.95
N LYS A 91 5.83 -6.62 -10.74
CA LYS A 91 4.42 -6.93 -10.48
C LYS A 91 3.52 -5.74 -10.76
N ASP A 92 3.74 -4.63 -10.06
CA ASP A 92 2.93 -3.43 -10.14
C ASP A 92 3.78 -2.16 -10.05
N ILE A 93 3.61 -1.25 -11.03
CA ILE A 93 4.26 0.06 -11.05
C ILE A 93 3.35 1.05 -10.33
N THR A 94 3.86 1.68 -9.27
CA THR A 94 3.14 2.76 -8.57
C THR A 94 3.62 4.13 -9.05
N ASN A 95 2.70 4.88 -9.67
CA ASN A 95 2.93 6.27 -10.05
C ASN A 95 2.56 7.21 -8.89
N VAL A 96 3.38 8.22 -8.67
CA VAL A 96 3.16 9.24 -7.63
C VAL A 96 2.85 10.58 -8.31
N TYR A 97 1.65 11.09 -8.07
CA TYR A 97 1.21 12.39 -8.60
C TYR A 97 1.18 13.43 -7.47
N ALA A 98 1.76 14.60 -7.72
CA ALA A 98 1.73 15.72 -6.79
C ALA A 98 1.42 17.02 -7.55
N ALA A 99 0.43 17.76 -7.07
CA ALA A 99 0.03 19.04 -7.64
C ALA A 99 -0.52 19.97 -6.55
N PRO A 100 -0.39 21.30 -6.68
CA PRO A 100 -1.05 22.23 -5.78
C PRO A 100 -2.58 22.06 -5.81
N ILE A 101 -3.24 22.14 -4.66
CA ILE A 101 -4.70 21.97 -4.61
C ILE A 101 -5.43 22.98 -5.51
N ALA A 102 -4.91 24.20 -5.63
CA ALA A 102 -5.47 25.25 -6.48
C ALA A 102 -5.44 24.91 -7.98
N THR A 103 -4.59 23.96 -8.41
CA THR A 103 -4.56 23.49 -9.81
C THR A 103 -5.48 22.30 -10.05
N VAL A 104 -5.88 21.57 -9.00
CA VAL A 104 -6.78 20.41 -9.09
C VAL A 104 -8.23 20.81 -8.83
N ALA A 105 -8.48 21.49 -7.72
CA ALA A 105 -9.81 21.94 -7.30
C ALA A 105 -10.18 23.29 -7.94
N THR A 106 -10.10 23.37 -9.27
CA THR A 106 -10.35 24.62 -10.03
C THR A 106 -11.83 24.99 -10.11
N ARG A 107 -12.72 24.00 -9.96
CA ARG A 107 -14.17 24.18 -10.02
C ARG A 107 -14.82 23.40 -8.89
N ARG A 108 -15.86 23.97 -8.29
CA ARG A 108 -16.72 23.24 -7.38
C ARG A 108 -17.44 22.15 -8.19
N PRO A 109 -17.46 20.88 -7.73
CA PRO A 109 -18.29 19.86 -8.34
C PRO A 109 -19.75 20.34 -8.40
N PRO A 110 -20.51 20.04 -9.48
CA PRO A 110 -21.93 20.32 -9.53
C PRO A 110 -22.65 19.72 -8.30
N PRO A 111 -23.80 20.28 -7.88
CA PRO A 111 -24.64 19.63 -6.88
C PRO A 111 -24.90 18.17 -7.25
N VAL A 112 -25.04 17.28 -6.26
CA VAL A 112 -25.44 15.88 -6.50
C VAL A 112 -24.35 15.05 -7.23
N THR A 113 -23.06 15.44 -7.11
CA THR A 113 -21.91 14.72 -7.71
C THR A 113 -21.15 13.82 -6.73
N SER A 114 -21.19 14.13 -5.42
CA SER A 114 -20.53 13.35 -4.38
C SER A 114 -21.45 13.24 -3.17
N PHE A 115 -21.57 12.04 -2.61
CA PHE A 115 -22.45 11.74 -1.49
C PHE A 115 -21.67 11.07 -0.37
N GLU A 116 -21.91 11.52 0.86
CA GLU A 116 -21.56 10.76 2.06
C GLU A 116 -22.74 9.83 2.35
N VAL A 117 -22.70 8.61 1.78
CA VAL A 117 -23.85 7.69 1.80
C VAL A 117 -23.46 6.32 2.32
N TRP A 118 -24.28 5.81 3.23
CA TRP A 118 -24.24 4.46 3.77
C TRP A 118 -25.69 4.00 4.04
N PRO A 119 -26.11 2.78 3.63
CA PRO A 119 -25.38 1.76 2.87
C PRO A 119 -24.93 2.25 1.46
N PRO A 120 -24.03 1.55 0.76
CA PRO A 120 -23.63 1.91 -0.61
C PRO A 120 -24.85 2.05 -1.54
N LEU A 121 -24.72 2.90 -2.56
CA LEU A 121 -25.69 2.96 -3.64
C LEU A 121 -25.61 1.70 -4.50
N ALA A 122 -26.73 1.28 -5.10
CA ALA A 122 -26.77 0.14 -6.02
C ALA A 122 -25.71 0.25 -7.14
N ALA A 123 -25.50 1.46 -7.68
CA ALA A 123 -24.46 1.70 -8.68
C ALA A 123 -23.03 1.47 -8.15
N GLN A 124 -22.77 1.69 -6.85
CA GLN A 124 -21.47 1.39 -6.24
C GLN A 124 -21.28 -0.13 -6.09
N GLU A 125 -22.34 -0.84 -5.68
CA GLU A 125 -22.33 -2.31 -5.59
C GLU A 125 -22.09 -2.95 -6.97
N GLU A 126 -22.78 -2.46 -8.01
CA GLU A 126 -22.61 -2.91 -9.39
C GLU A 126 -21.17 -2.72 -9.90
N ILE A 127 -20.56 -1.54 -9.64
CA ILE A 127 -19.17 -1.25 -10.03
C ILE A 127 -18.20 -2.20 -9.33
N TRP A 128 -18.38 -2.46 -8.03
CA TRP A 128 -17.49 -3.35 -7.28
C TRP A 128 -17.64 -4.81 -7.67
N ALA A 129 -18.88 -5.27 -7.91
CA ALA A 129 -19.15 -6.60 -8.44
C ALA A 129 -18.46 -6.80 -9.80
N ALA A 130 -18.54 -5.80 -10.69
CA ALA A 130 -17.84 -5.83 -11.98
C ALA A 130 -16.31 -5.82 -11.83
N GLY A 131 -15.78 -5.22 -10.75
CA GLY A 131 -14.35 -5.18 -10.43
C GLY A 131 -13.78 -6.47 -9.82
N GLY A 132 -14.58 -7.52 -9.64
CA GLY A 132 -14.13 -8.80 -9.10
C GLY A 132 -13.96 -8.84 -7.56
N SER A 133 -14.46 -7.81 -6.85
CA SER A 133 -14.57 -7.85 -5.39
C SER A 133 -15.78 -8.69 -5.01
N ALA A 134 -15.58 -9.99 -4.73
CA ALA A 134 -16.67 -10.89 -4.31
C ALA A 134 -17.31 -10.46 -2.97
N GLU A 135 -18.53 -10.91 -2.67
CA GLU A 135 -19.26 -10.63 -1.41
C GLU A 135 -18.41 -10.86 -0.13
N ASP A 136 -17.40 -11.74 -0.17
CA ASP A 136 -16.50 -12.04 0.95
C ASP A 136 -15.49 -10.93 1.31
N VAL A 137 -15.25 -9.92 0.45
CA VAL A 137 -14.43 -8.75 0.82
C VAL A 137 -15.23 -7.68 1.56
N TRP A 138 -16.57 -7.78 1.56
CA TRP A 138 -17.46 -6.78 2.15
C TRP A 138 -17.20 -6.52 3.66
N PRO A 139 -17.00 -7.53 4.52
CA PRO A 139 -16.75 -7.30 5.96
C PRO A 139 -15.40 -6.62 6.24
N SER A 140 -14.38 -6.86 5.41
CA SER A 140 -13.04 -6.30 5.56
C SER A 140 -12.99 -4.80 5.23
N TRP A 141 -13.69 -4.39 4.17
CA TRP A 141 -13.77 -2.99 3.75
C TRP A 141 -14.66 -2.14 4.68
N THR A 142 -15.79 -2.68 5.11
CA THR A 142 -16.69 -2.02 6.07
C THR A 142 -16.03 -1.78 7.42
N ALA A 143 -15.26 -2.75 7.92
CA ALA A 143 -14.52 -2.58 9.17
C ALA A 143 -13.44 -1.49 9.12
N ARG A 144 -12.94 -1.09 7.94
CA ARG A 144 -11.87 -0.08 7.79
C ARG A 144 -12.38 1.32 7.40
N CYS A 145 -13.51 1.43 6.70
CA CYS A 145 -14.05 2.71 6.23
C CYS A 145 -15.06 3.37 7.20
N ILE A 146 -15.58 2.64 8.20
CA ILE A 146 -16.39 3.24 9.27
C ILE A 146 -15.46 4.08 10.17
N PRO A 147 -15.81 5.32 10.55
CA PRO A 147 -15.10 6.07 11.57
C PRO A 147 -14.96 5.19 12.81
N LYS A 148 -13.73 4.74 13.12
CA LYS A 148 -13.46 3.92 14.30
C LYS A 148 -13.95 4.69 15.52
N PRO A 149 -14.77 4.09 16.41
CA PRO A 149 -15.20 4.76 17.62
C PRO A 149 -13.99 5.27 18.41
N ARG A 150 -14.06 6.51 18.90
CA ARG A 150 -13.15 6.99 19.95
C ARG A 150 -13.43 6.16 21.21
N TYR A 151 -12.46 5.37 21.67
CA TYR A 151 -12.51 4.73 22.97
C TYR A 151 -11.82 5.64 23.99
N TRP A 152 -12.56 6.04 25.04
CA TRP A 152 -11.99 6.62 26.25
C TRP A 152 -11.80 5.50 27.26
N GLY A 153 -10.56 5.31 27.74
CA GLY A 153 -10.24 4.43 28.86
C GLY A 153 -10.11 5.24 30.15
N ALA A 154 -10.48 4.62 31.28
CA ALA A 154 -10.30 5.17 32.63
C ALA A 154 -8.82 5.23 33.02
#